data_AF-A0A938B0L8-F1
#
_entry.id   AF-A0A938B0L8-F1
#
_cell.length_a   1.000
_cell.length_b   1.000
_cell.length_c   1.000
_cell.angle_alpha   90.00
_cell.angle_beta   90.00
_cell.angle_gamma   90.00
#
_symmetry.space_group_name_H-M   'P 1'
#
loop_
_entity.id
_entity.type
_entity.pdbx_description
1 polymer ?
#
loop_
_entity_poly.entity_id
_entity_poly.type
_entity_poly.pdbx_seq_one_letter_code
_entity_poly.pdbx_strand_id
1 'polypeptide(L)'
;MPPFTSLSSWWTAHLQLPDYDPIATAGAYRFDMRAAEQALAFCARVIGRTLSPWEEAIVLNLWGWRRADGQRRYVTVYAEPYRQDALATWCAALALLVLRAAPPRRAPQVVVTYAQAALATDVYTQVVAAREREPDILGALWCDVAHQTVETSRGGKVTLAWSAELCPGEVFLCREDGPALTLAVATRDAEHSPIIAPIATAAQQALAGEGRTVLPALL
;
A
#
# COMPACT_ATOMS: atom_id res chain seq x y z
N MET A 1 3.16 -11.86 31.31
CA MET A 1 2.95 -12.64 30.07
C MET A 1 4.14 -12.40 29.17
N PRO A 2 4.81 -13.44 28.66
CA PRO A 2 5.87 -13.22 27.68
C PRO A 2 5.25 -12.56 26.44
N PRO A 3 5.81 -11.44 25.96
CA PRO A 3 5.35 -10.84 24.73
C PRO A 3 5.85 -11.73 23.59
N PHE A 4 4.97 -12.09 22.66
CA PHE A 4 5.22 -12.93 21.50
C PHE A 4 5.28 -14.45 21.72
N THR A 5 4.36 -15.15 21.07
CA THR A 5 4.69 -16.42 20.42
C THR A 5 5.78 -16.10 19.40
N SER A 6 6.94 -16.75 19.47
CA SER A 6 8.00 -16.61 18.47
C SER A 6 7.40 -16.71 17.08
N LEU A 7 7.57 -15.69 16.25
CA LEU A 7 7.26 -15.80 14.81
C LEU A 7 8.08 -16.95 14.24
N SER A 8 7.53 -17.67 13.27
CA SER A 8 8.31 -18.70 12.57
C SER A 8 9.45 -18.05 11.77
N SER A 9 10.43 -18.87 11.37
CA SER A 9 11.54 -18.42 10.53
C SER A 9 11.07 -17.83 9.21
N TRP A 10 9.99 -18.35 8.64
CA TRP A 10 9.40 -17.84 7.40
C TRP A 10 8.93 -16.39 7.57
N TRP A 11 8.14 -16.10 8.60
CA TRP A 11 7.65 -14.74 8.88
C TRP A 11 8.79 -13.77 9.15
N THR A 12 9.80 -14.23 9.90
CA THR A 12 10.97 -13.42 10.21
C THR A 12 11.68 -12.99 8.92
N ALA A 13 11.86 -13.91 7.97
CA ALA A 13 12.50 -13.61 6.70
C ALA A 13 11.66 -12.71 5.78
N HIS A 14 10.35 -12.91 5.70
CA HIS A 14 9.47 -12.18 4.77
C HIS A 14 9.05 -10.79 5.28
N LEU A 15 9.38 -10.44 6.53
CA LEU A 15 9.13 -9.11 7.06
C LEU A 15 10.33 -8.17 6.91
N GLN A 16 11.55 -8.68 6.72
CA GLN A 16 12.74 -7.83 6.68
C GLN A 16 12.74 -6.91 5.47
N LEU A 17 13.14 -5.65 5.72
CA LEU A 17 13.42 -4.66 4.68
C LEU A 17 14.90 -4.26 4.81
N PRO A 18 15.55 -3.81 3.73
CA PRO A 18 16.92 -3.31 3.79
C PRO A 18 17.06 -2.23 4.88
N ASP A 19 18.04 -2.41 5.76
CA ASP A 19 18.36 -1.50 6.86
C ASP A 19 17.21 -1.21 7.86
N TYR A 20 16.15 -2.02 7.85
CA TYR A 20 15.01 -1.86 8.73
C TYR A 20 14.45 -3.19 9.24
N ASP A 21 14.59 -3.42 10.55
CA ASP A 21 13.99 -4.58 11.23
C ASP A 21 12.63 -4.20 11.86
N PRO A 22 11.50 -4.56 11.23
CA PRO A 22 10.19 -4.25 11.79
C PRO A 22 9.88 -5.02 13.07
N ILE A 23 10.52 -6.16 13.30
CA ILE A 23 10.30 -6.97 14.51
C ILE A 23 11.00 -6.31 15.69
N ALA A 24 12.28 -5.97 15.56
CA ALA A 24 13.02 -5.28 16.62
C ALA A 24 12.40 -3.92 16.98
N THR A 25 11.84 -3.21 16.00
CA THR A 25 11.24 -1.89 16.19
C THR A 25 9.76 -1.91 16.58
N ALA A 26 9.14 -3.10 16.72
CA ALA A 26 7.70 -3.27 16.94
C ALA A 26 7.15 -2.61 18.21
N GLY A 27 7.95 -2.47 19.28
CA GLY A 27 7.48 -1.89 20.54
C GLY A 27 6.22 -2.57 21.07
N ALA A 28 5.12 -1.82 21.20
CA ALA A 28 3.84 -2.33 21.72
C ALA A 28 2.93 -2.99 20.66
N TYR A 29 3.34 -3.00 19.39
CA TYR A 29 2.57 -3.59 18.30
C TYR A 29 2.74 -5.11 18.28
N ARG A 30 1.68 -5.81 17.86
CA ARG A 30 1.66 -7.26 17.68
C ARG A 30 1.42 -7.59 16.22
N PHE A 31 2.03 -8.68 15.76
CA PHE A 31 1.85 -9.14 14.40
C PHE A 31 0.60 -10.04 14.31
N ASP A 32 -0.37 -9.62 13.51
CA ASP A 32 -1.60 -10.33 13.16
C ASP A 32 -1.36 -11.11 11.85
N MET A 33 -0.91 -12.35 11.99
CA MET A 33 -0.60 -13.23 10.84
C MET A 33 -1.79 -13.38 9.89
N ARG A 34 -2.99 -13.56 10.44
CA ARG A 34 -4.19 -13.77 9.62
C ARG A 34 -4.50 -12.54 8.78
N ALA A 35 -4.42 -11.34 9.36
CA ALA A 35 -4.64 -10.11 8.60
C ALA A 35 -3.58 -9.93 7.50
N ALA A 36 -2.33 -10.26 7.79
CA ALA A 36 -1.22 -10.16 6.83
C ALA A 36 -1.38 -11.16 5.66
N GLU A 37 -1.70 -12.43 5.94
CA GLU A 37 -1.95 -13.46 4.93
C GLU A 37 -3.14 -13.10 4.03
N GLN A 38 -4.23 -12.60 4.61
CA GLN A 38 -5.41 -12.18 3.85
C GLN A 38 -5.11 -11.00 2.91
N ALA A 39 -4.33 -10.03 3.39
CA ALA A 39 -3.87 -8.91 2.57
C ALA A 39 -2.97 -9.39 1.41
N LEU A 40 -1.98 -10.24 1.73
CA LEU A 40 -1.05 -10.79 0.75
C LEU A 40 -1.78 -11.58 -0.35
N ALA A 41 -2.66 -12.50 0.04
CA ALA A 41 -3.45 -13.31 -0.89
C ALA A 41 -4.36 -12.45 -1.78
N PHE A 42 -4.94 -11.38 -1.22
CA PHE A 42 -5.74 -10.44 -1.99
C PHE A 42 -4.89 -9.73 -3.06
N CYS A 43 -3.76 -9.14 -2.67
CA CYS A 43 -2.87 -8.45 -3.61
C CYS A 43 -2.37 -9.38 -4.73
N ALA A 44 -1.96 -10.60 -4.40
CA ALA A 44 -1.50 -11.57 -5.39
C ALA A 44 -2.59 -11.90 -6.44
N ARG A 45 -3.85 -12.07 -6.01
CA ARG A 45 -4.99 -12.32 -6.93
C ARG A 45 -5.27 -11.13 -7.84
N VAL A 46 -5.36 -9.92 -7.26
CA VAL A 46 -5.63 -8.69 -8.03
C VAL A 46 -4.55 -8.47 -9.08
N ILE A 47 -3.28 -8.57 -8.68
CA ILE A 47 -2.14 -8.34 -9.58
C ILE A 47 -2.00 -9.48 -10.61
N GLY A 48 -2.43 -10.70 -10.28
CA GLY A 48 -2.41 -11.83 -11.21
C GLY A 48 -1.03 -12.45 -11.42
N ARG A 49 -0.07 -12.15 -10.53
CA ARG A 49 1.24 -12.80 -10.47
C ARG A 49 1.70 -12.94 -9.01
N THR A 50 2.70 -13.77 -8.80
CA THR A 50 3.43 -13.82 -7.53
C THR A 50 4.06 -12.45 -7.26
N LEU A 51 3.96 -11.99 -6.02
CA LEU A 51 4.62 -10.78 -5.58
C LEU A 51 6.12 -11.03 -5.47
N SER A 52 6.91 -9.99 -5.74
CA SER A 52 8.34 -10.00 -5.45
C SER A 52 8.57 -9.87 -3.94
N PRO A 53 9.74 -10.30 -3.41
CA PRO A 53 9.97 -10.32 -1.96
C PRO A 53 9.71 -8.98 -1.25
N TRP A 54 10.01 -7.86 -1.89
CA TRP A 54 9.77 -6.54 -1.30
C TRP A 54 8.29 -6.14 -1.30
N GLU A 55 7.54 -6.49 -2.35
CA GLU A 55 6.09 -6.26 -2.41
C GLU A 55 5.40 -7.04 -1.30
N GLU A 56 5.84 -8.29 -1.08
CA GLU A 56 5.38 -9.11 0.04
C GLU A 56 5.72 -8.46 1.37
N ALA A 57 6.99 -8.10 1.59
CA ALA A 57 7.44 -7.52 2.85
C ALA A 57 6.65 -6.26 3.20
N ILE A 58 6.39 -5.36 2.24
CA ILE A 58 5.62 -4.15 2.50
C ILE A 58 4.16 -4.49 2.84
N VAL A 59 3.51 -5.40 2.08
CA VAL A 59 2.12 -5.81 2.37
C VAL A 59 2.01 -6.49 3.75
N LEU A 60 2.93 -7.38 4.07
CA LEU A 60 2.92 -8.06 5.37
C LEU A 60 3.10 -7.07 6.52
N ASN A 61 4.03 -6.11 6.38
CA ASN A 61 4.25 -5.08 7.40
C ASN A 61 3.05 -4.14 7.55
N LEU A 62 2.51 -3.64 6.44
CA LEU A 62 1.41 -2.69 6.45
C LEU A 62 0.13 -3.23 7.09
N TRP A 63 -0.21 -4.51 6.86
CA TRP A 63 -1.46 -5.08 7.35
C TRP A 63 -1.31 -5.97 8.58
N GLY A 64 -0.11 -6.49 8.85
CA GLY A 64 0.16 -7.37 9.97
C GLY A 64 0.39 -6.68 11.30
N TRP A 65 1.09 -5.53 11.35
CA TRP A 65 1.40 -4.90 12.64
C TRP A 65 0.25 -4.06 13.18
N ARG A 66 -0.29 -4.46 14.34
CA ARG A 66 -1.47 -3.84 14.98
C ARG A 66 -1.30 -3.63 16.47
N ARG A 67 -1.94 -2.59 17.01
CA ARG A 67 -2.12 -2.39 18.46
C ARG A 67 -3.31 -3.20 18.96
N ALA A 68 -3.44 -3.31 20.29
CA ALA A 68 -4.60 -3.93 20.93
C ALA A 68 -5.93 -3.21 20.62
N ASP A 69 -5.88 -1.91 20.32
CA ASP A 69 -7.05 -1.11 19.90
C ASP A 69 -7.44 -1.31 18.42
N GLY A 70 -6.69 -2.15 17.69
CA GLY A 70 -6.93 -2.44 16.27
C GLY A 70 -6.28 -1.45 15.30
N GLN A 71 -5.60 -0.40 15.77
CA GLN A 71 -4.87 0.51 14.89
C GLN A 71 -3.64 -0.16 14.27
N ARG A 72 -3.40 0.12 12.99
CA ARG A 72 -2.18 -0.31 12.30
C ARG A 72 -0.98 0.48 12.77
N ARG A 73 0.19 -0.16 12.73
CA ARG A 73 1.47 0.49 13.01
C ARG A 73 1.85 1.50 11.94
N TYR A 74 1.83 1.04 10.70
CA TYR A 74 2.21 1.82 9.56
C TYR A 74 0.95 2.39 8.93
N VAL A 75 0.87 3.71 8.94
CA VAL A 75 -0.15 4.49 8.22
C VAL A 75 0.47 5.20 7.03
N THR A 76 1.80 5.24 6.96
CA THR A 76 2.54 5.78 5.82
C THR A 76 3.61 4.78 5.39
N VAL A 77 3.87 4.68 4.10
CA VAL A 77 5.01 3.97 3.53
C VAL A 77 5.72 4.88 2.56
N TYR A 78 7.04 4.81 2.59
CA TYR A 78 7.89 5.33 1.54
C TYR A 78 8.62 4.16 0.87
N ALA A 79 8.52 4.03 -0.44
CA ALA A 79 9.24 2.99 -1.18
C ALA A 79 10.09 3.57 -2.32
N GLU A 80 11.21 2.92 -2.64
CA GLU A 80 12.07 3.29 -3.77
C GLU A 80 12.44 2.10 -4.68
N PRO A 81 11.48 1.47 -5.39
CA PRO A 81 11.78 0.34 -6.26
C PRO A 81 12.43 0.78 -7.58
N TYR A 82 13.13 -0.15 -8.23
CA TYR A 82 13.83 0.10 -9.50
C TYR A 82 12.92 0.11 -10.76
N ARG A 83 11.66 -0.36 -10.67
CA ARG A 83 10.74 -0.51 -11.83
C ARG A 83 9.38 0.16 -11.61
N GLN A 84 8.93 0.95 -12.58
CA GLN A 84 7.72 1.79 -12.51
C GLN A 84 6.40 1.06 -12.83
N ASP A 85 6.43 0.09 -13.73
CA ASP A 85 5.23 -0.62 -14.25
C ASP A 85 4.60 -1.56 -13.22
N ALA A 86 5.44 -2.38 -12.56
CA ALA A 86 5.04 -3.25 -11.46
C ALA A 86 4.46 -2.45 -10.28
N LEU A 87 5.03 -1.27 -10.04
CA LEU A 87 4.65 -0.41 -8.94
C LEU A 87 3.24 0.16 -9.09
N ALA A 88 2.91 0.66 -10.28
CA ALA A 88 1.63 1.33 -10.51
C ALA A 88 0.43 0.38 -10.30
N THR A 89 0.58 -0.85 -10.80
CA THR A 89 -0.40 -1.93 -10.60
C THR A 89 -0.48 -2.35 -9.14
N TRP A 90 0.65 -2.42 -8.45
CA TRP A 90 0.70 -2.75 -7.02
C TRP A 90 0.01 -1.67 -6.17
N CYS A 91 0.26 -0.39 -6.40
CA CYS A 91 -0.44 0.72 -5.73
C CYS A 91 -1.97 0.64 -5.90
N ALA A 92 -2.46 0.31 -7.10
CA ALA A 92 -3.89 0.09 -7.32
C ALA A 92 -4.43 -1.11 -6.53
N ALA A 93 -3.70 -2.21 -6.45
CA ALA A 93 -4.08 -3.36 -5.63
C ALA A 93 -4.18 -2.99 -4.14
N LEU A 94 -3.26 -2.16 -3.63
CA LEU A 94 -3.33 -1.65 -2.25
C LEU A 94 -4.51 -0.72 -2.03
N ALA A 95 -4.84 0.14 -3.00
CA ALA A 95 -6.01 1.02 -2.94
C ALA A 95 -7.31 0.21 -2.84
N LEU A 96 -7.45 -0.83 -3.67
CA LEU A 96 -8.58 -1.77 -3.61
C LEU A 96 -8.62 -2.54 -2.29
N LEU A 97 -7.46 -2.90 -1.73
CA LEU A 97 -7.38 -3.54 -0.43
C LEU A 97 -7.83 -2.60 0.70
N VAL A 98 -7.46 -1.32 0.65
CA VAL A 98 -7.96 -0.30 1.59
C VAL A 98 -9.46 -0.14 1.47
N LEU A 99 -9.97 -0.09 0.23
CA LEU A 99 -11.40 0.00 -0.06
C LEU A 99 -12.17 -1.18 0.56
N ARG A 100 -11.64 -2.39 0.43
CA ARG A 100 -12.22 -3.62 0.98
C ARG A 100 -12.11 -3.71 2.50
N ALA A 101 -10.99 -3.28 3.08
CA ALA A 101 -10.71 -3.41 4.51
C ALA A 101 -11.46 -2.39 5.37
N ALA A 102 -11.99 -1.32 4.77
CA ALA A 102 -12.67 -0.27 5.51
C ALA A 102 -13.98 -0.77 6.16
N PRO A 103 -14.25 -0.38 7.42
CA PRO A 103 -15.46 -0.80 8.11
C PRO A 103 -16.72 -0.21 7.44
N PRO A 104 -17.87 -0.89 7.53
CA PRO A 104 -19.09 -0.54 6.79
C PRO A 104 -19.63 0.89 7.01
N ARG A 105 -19.22 1.54 8.11
CA ARG A 105 -19.69 2.88 8.51
C ARG A 105 -18.85 4.04 7.97
N ARG A 106 -17.73 3.75 7.30
CA ARG A 106 -16.85 4.77 6.69
C ARG A 106 -16.42 4.31 5.32
N ALA A 107 -17.19 4.69 4.30
CA ALA A 107 -16.81 4.59 2.91
C ALA A 107 -15.45 5.26 2.70
N PRO A 108 -14.35 4.52 2.42
CA PRO A 108 -13.06 5.14 2.19
C PRO A 108 -13.05 5.78 0.81
N GLN A 109 -12.51 7.00 0.72
CA GLN A 109 -12.19 7.65 -0.55
C GLN A 109 -10.67 7.58 -0.71
N VAL A 110 -10.18 6.85 -1.70
CA VAL A 110 -8.75 6.64 -1.94
C VAL A 110 -8.41 7.25 -3.29
N VAL A 111 -7.34 8.03 -3.35
CA VAL A 111 -6.79 8.55 -4.61
C VAL A 111 -5.45 7.89 -4.83
N VAL A 112 -5.22 7.38 -6.03
CA VAL A 112 -3.90 6.97 -6.50
C VAL A 112 -3.52 7.91 -7.63
N THR A 113 -2.52 8.72 -7.38
CA THR A 113 -2.02 9.74 -8.29
C THR A 113 -0.72 9.27 -8.93
N TYR A 114 -0.67 9.35 -10.25
CA TYR A 114 0.49 8.98 -11.06
C TYR A 114 1.13 10.23 -11.68
N ALA A 115 2.44 10.20 -11.89
CA ALA A 115 3.13 11.27 -12.61
C ALA A 115 2.84 11.30 -14.13
N GLN A 116 2.32 10.20 -14.69
CA GLN A 116 2.03 10.07 -16.12
C GLN A 116 0.57 9.65 -16.38
N ALA A 117 -0.14 10.37 -17.24
CA ALA A 117 -1.55 10.11 -17.54
C ALA A 117 -1.79 8.78 -18.26
N ALA A 118 -0.87 8.37 -19.14
CA ALA A 118 -0.95 7.07 -19.82
C ALA A 118 -0.92 5.91 -18.81
N LEU A 119 -0.04 6.01 -17.80
CA LEU A 119 0.09 5.01 -16.74
C LEU A 119 -1.20 4.88 -15.91
N ALA A 120 -1.86 6.00 -15.60
CA ALA A 120 -3.15 5.98 -14.89
C ALA A 120 -4.21 5.17 -15.67
N THR A 121 -4.25 5.37 -17.00
CA THR A 121 -5.18 4.69 -17.90
C THR A 121 -4.86 3.19 -18.03
N ASP A 122 -3.59 2.85 -18.16
CA ASP A 122 -3.14 1.45 -18.23
C ASP A 122 -3.48 0.70 -16.95
N VAL A 123 -3.24 1.32 -15.78
CA VAL A 123 -3.58 0.72 -14.49
C VAL A 123 -5.08 0.58 -14.32
N TYR A 124 -5.88 1.57 -14.73
CA TYR A 124 -7.34 1.44 -14.70
C TYR A 124 -7.80 0.22 -15.52
N THR A 125 -7.22 0.04 -16.71
CA THR A 125 -7.51 -1.12 -17.58
C THR A 125 -7.18 -2.44 -16.86
N GLN A 126 -6.04 -2.50 -16.16
CA GLN A 126 -5.67 -3.68 -15.37
C GLN A 126 -6.63 -3.94 -14.20
N VAL A 127 -7.15 -2.90 -13.55
CA VAL A 127 -8.13 -3.04 -12.46
C VAL A 127 -9.45 -3.60 -12.99
N VAL A 128 -9.93 -3.12 -14.14
CA VAL A 128 -11.13 -3.65 -14.81
C VAL A 128 -10.91 -5.12 -15.19
N ALA A 129 -9.76 -5.45 -15.79
CA ALA A 129 -9.42 -6.83 -16.14
C ALA A 129 -9.32 -7.74 -14.91
N ALA A 130 -8.75 -7.25 -13.79
CA ALA A 130 -8.70 -8.00 -12.53
C ALA A 130 -10.11 -8.30 -12.01
N ARG A 131 -11.05 -7.35 -12.12
CA ARG A 131 -12.45 -7.56 -11.73
C ARG A 131 -13.12 -8.67 -12.54
N GLU A 132 -12.83 -8.77 -13.83
CA GLU A 132 -13.34 -9.84 -14.69
C GLU A 132 -12.74 -11.21 -14.35
N ARG A 133 -11.43 -11.25 -14.05
CA ARG A 133 -10.74 -12.48 -13.63
C ARG A 133 -11.20 -12.96 -12.25
N GLU A 134 -11.54 -12.04 -11.36
CA GLU A 134 -11.76 -12.31 -9.93
C GLU A 134 -13.15 -11.83 -9.44
N PRO A 135 -14.26 -12.30 -10.03
CA PRO A 135 -15.60 -11.79 -9.75
C PRO A 135 -16.03 -12.04 -8.30
N ASP A 136 -15.55 -13.10 -7.65
CA ASP A 136 -15.89 -13.42 -6.26
C ASP A 136 -15.40 -12.38 -5.26
N ILE A 137 -14.32 -11.67 -5.58
CA ILE A 137 -13.71 -10.68 -4.69
C ILE A 137 -13.93 -9.23 -5.15
N LEU A 138 -14.11 -9.01 -6.46
CA LEU A 138 -14.21 -7.67 -7.05
C LEU A 138 -15.54 -7.44 -7.79
N GLY A 139 -16.39 -8.45 -7.97
CA GLY A 139 -17.62 -8.35 -8.78
C GLY A 139 -18.62 -7.32 -8.27
N ALA A 140 -18.61 -7.07 -6.95
CA ALA A 140 -19.43 -6.05 -6.29
C ALA A 140 -18.92 -4.61 -6.49
N LEU A 141 -17.75 -4.43 -7.11
CA LEU A 141 -17.24 -3.11 -7.46
C LEU A 141 -17.93 -2.59 -8.73
N TRP A 142 -18.21 -1.30 -8.75
CA TRP A 142 -18.67 -0.57 -9.93
C TRP A 142 -17.50 0.20 -10.52
N CYS A 143 -17.34 0.18 -11.84
CA CYS A 143 -16.24 0.82 -12.55
C CYS A 143 -16.81 1.91 -13.45
N ASP A 144 -16.36 3.14 -13.25
CA ASP A 144 -16.67 4.28 -14.11
C ASP A 144 -15.46 4.62 -14.98
N VAL A 145 -15.56 4.24 -16.25
CA VAL A 145 -14.49 4.41 -17.25
C VAL A 145 -14.27 5.89 -17.57
N ALA A 146 -15.32 6.71 -17.56
CA ALA A 146 -15.21 8.12 -17.93
C ALA A 146 -14.39 8.91 -16.90
N HIS A 147 -14.52 8.54 -15.63
CA HIS A 147 -13.82 9.20 -14.52
C HIS A 147 -12.63 8.41 -13.97
N GLN A 148 -12.34 7.22 -14.52
CA GLN A 148 -11.34 6.27 -14.02
C GLN A 148 -11.50 5.96 -12.52
N THR A 149 -12.74 5.71 -12.10
CA THR A 149 -13.07 5.44 -10.69
C THR A 149 -13.62 4.04 -10.46
N VAL A 150 -13.39 3.52 -9.26
CA VAL A 150 -13.88 2.23 -8.80
C VAL A 150 -14.61 2.41 -7.49
N GLU A 151 -15.87 2.00 -7.44
CA GLU A 151 -16.77 2.26 -6.32
C GLU A 151 -17.31 0.96 -5.71
N THR A 152 -17.60 0.99 -4.42
CA THR A 152 -18.34 -0.08 -3.74
C THR A 152 -19.81 0.31 -3.64
N SER A 153 -20.68 -0.69 -3.53
CA SER A 153 -22.11 -0.47 -3.20
C SER A 153 -22.36 0.27 -1.88
N ARG A 154 -21.33 0.44 -1.05
CA ARG A 154 -21.36 1.14 0.23
C ARG A 154 -20.78 2.57 0.15
N GLY A 155 -20.51 3.07 -1.06
CA GLY A 155 -20.05 4.44 -1.31
C GLY A 155 -18.55 4.66 -1.16
N GLY A 156 -17.76 3.63 -0.84
CA GLY A 156 -16.30 3.72 -0.90
C GLY A 156 -15.85 3.86 -2.35
N LYS A 157 -14.79 4.64 -2.60
CA LYS A 157 -14.31 4.99 -3.93
C LYS A 157 -12.80 4.93 -4.01
N VAL A 158 -12.29 4.48 -5.15
CA VAL A 158 -10.89 4.63 -5.58
C VAL A 158 -10.90 5.47 -6.84
N THR A 159 -10.15 6.56 -6.85
CA THR A 159 -9.94 7.42 -8.02
C THR A 159 -8.51 7.22 -8.50
N LEU A 160 -8.34 6.83 -9.76
CA LEU A 160 -7.05 6.79 -10.42
C LEU A 160 -6.86 8.11 -11.17
N ALA A 161 -5.84 8.87 -10.80
CA ALA A 161 -5.66 10.24 -11.28
C ALA A 161 -4.22 10.50 -11.71
N TRP A 162 -4.03 11.56 -12.49
CA TRP A 162 -2.72 12.07 -12.84
C TRP A 162 -2.50 13.45 -12.19
N SER A 163 -1.26 13.77 -11.85
CA SER A 163 -0.86 15.11 -11.39
C SER A 163 0.45 15.55 -12.03
N ALA A 164 0.48 16.80 -12.49
CA ALA A 164 1.70 17.48 -12.95
C ALA A 164 2.67 17.84 -11.81
N GLU A 165 2.22 17.77 -10.55
CA GLU A 165 3.04 18.07 -9.38
C GLU A 165 3.94 16.88 -8.98
N LEU A 166 3.69 15.69 -9.53
CA LEU A 166 4.53 14.51 -9.34
C LEU A 166 5.57 14.41 -10.45
N CYS A 167 6.78 14.00 -10.09
CA CYS A 167 7.88 13.77 -11.02
C CYS A 167 7.77 12.37 -11.67
N PRO A 168 8.26 12.16 -12.91
CA PRO A 168 8.28 10.84 -13.52
C PRO A 168 8.92 9.78 -12.61
N GLY A 169 8.20 8.68 -12.39
CA GLY A 169 8.60 7.62 -11.45
C GLY A 169 8.01 7.74 -10.05
N GLU A 170 7.20 8.79 -9.82
CA GLU A 170 6.47 8.95 -8.58
C GLU A 170 5.03 8.43 -8.67
N VAL A 171 4.60 7.77 -7.59
CA VAL A 171 3.20 7.36 -7.36
C VAL A 171 2.82 7.72 -5.93
N PHE A 172 1.65 8.33 -5.77
CA PHE A 172 1.14 8.75 -4.48
C PHE A 172 -0.26 8.17 -4.25
N LEU A 173 -0.42 7.38 -3.19
CA LEU A 173 -1.72 6.89 -2.74
C LEU A 173 -2.06 7.58 -1.42
N CYS A 174 -3.24 8.17 -1.33
CA CYS A 174 -3.76 8.77 -0.11
C CYS A 174 -5.26 8.53 0.06
N ARG A 175 -5.77 8.81 1.26
CA ARG A 175 -7.20 8.83 1.56
C ARG A 175 -7.67 10.27 1.76
N GLU A 176 -8.77 10.67 1.14
CA GLU A 176 -9.25 12.07 1.18
C GLU A 176 -9.66 12.52 2.60
N ASP A 177 -10.33 11.65 3.37
CA ASP A 177 -10.85 11.97 4.71
C ASP A 177 -9.92 11.58 5.89
N GLY A 178 -8.60 11.64 5.71
CA GLY A 178 -7.62 11.51 6.80
C GLY A 178 -6.64 10.33 6.72
N PRO A 179 -5.80 10.13 7.76
CA PRO A 179 -4.54 9.37 7.66
C PRO A 179 -4.77 7.86 7.83
N ALA A 180 -5.36 7.20 6.83
CA ALA A 180 -5.56 5.75 6.89
C ALA A 180 -4.47 4.96 6.16
N LEU A 181 -3.93 5.47 5.07
CA LEU A 181 -2.77 4.91 4.37
C LEU A 181 -2.24 5.94 3.39
N THR A 182 -1.00 6.39 3.57
CA THR A 182 -0.27 7.20 2.60
C THR A 182 0.88 6.37 2.05
N LEU A 183 0.89 6.06 0.77
CA LEU A 183 2.04 5.41 0.13
C LEU A 183 2.63 6.40 -0.86
N ALA A 184 3.86 6.83 -0.59
CA ALA A 184 4.66 7.61 -1.51
C ALA A 184 5.74 6.69 -2.07
N VAL A 185 5.87 6.66 -3.39
CA VAL A 185 6.89 5.87 -4.05
C VAL A 185 7.60 6.74 -5.06
N ALA A 186 8.93 6.70 -5.05
CA ALA A 186 9.77 7.38 -6.02
C ALA A 186 10.85 6.41 -6.48
N THR A 187 11.05 6.24 -7.79
CA THR A 187 12.22 5.49 -8.27
C THR A 187 13.51 6.18 -7.82
N ARG A 188 14.59 5.45 -7.58
CA ARG A 188 15.88 6.00 -7.09
C ARG A 188 16.41 7.19 -7.90
N ASP A 189 16.12 7.21 -9.20
CA ASP A 189 16.58 8.25 -10.13
C ASP A 189 15.54 9.39 -10.33
N ALA A 190 14.41 9.36 -9.63
CA ALA A 190 13.40 10.41 -9.72
C ALA A 190 13.87 11.67 -8.98
N GLU A 191 13.71 12.82 -9.62
CA GLU A 191 13.74 14.09 -8.89
C GLU A 191 12.57 14.11 -7.89
N HIS A 192 12.83 14.50 -6.65
CA HIS A 192 11.82 14.45 -5.60
C HIS A 192 10.83 15.60 -5.76
N SER A 193 9.53 15.29 -5.85
CA SER A 193 8.49 16.33 -5.81
C SER A 193 8.31 16.90 -4.39
N PRO A 194 7.76 18.12 -4.27
CA PRO A 194 7.35 18.68 -2.99
C PRO A 194 6.33 17.80 -2.23
N ILE A 195 5.58 16.95 -2.94
CA ILE A 195 4.60 16.03 -2.37
C ILE A 195 5.29 14.87 -1.63
N ILE A 196 6.32 14.29 -2.24
CA ILE A 196 6.99 13.08 -1.72
C ILE A 196 8.12 13.43 -0.75
N ALA A 197 8.82 14.54 -0.92
CA ALA A 197 9.98 14.92 -0.12
C ALA A 197 9.76 14.88 1.42
N PRO A 198 8.62 15.36 1.97
CA PRO A 198 8.36 15.25 3.41
C PRO A 198 8.23 13.80 3.90
N ILE A 199 7.67 12.92 3.08
CA ILE A 199 7.48 11.50 3.40
C ILE A 199 8.81 10.74 3.32
N ALA A 200 9.63 11.04 2.31
CA ALA A 200 10.99 10.53 2.21
C ALA A 200 11.84 10.93 3.44
N THR A 201 11.75 12.19 3.87
CA THR A 201 12.41 12.69 5.07
C THR A 201 11.95 11.93 6.33
N ALA A 202 10.64 11.73 6.48
CA ALA A 202 10.09 10.98 7.62
C ALA A 202 10.49 9.49 7.60
N ALA A 203 10.67 8.90 6.42
CA ALA A 203 11.18 7.54 6.27
C ALA A 203 12.66 7.43 6.68
N GLN A 204 13.49 8.42 6.30
CA GLN A 204 14.89 8.51 6.74
C GLN A 204 15.00 8.67 8.26
N GLN A 205 14.13 9.48 8.87
CA GLN A 205 14.03 9.60 10.33
C GLN A 205 13.67 8.24 10.97
N ALA A 206 12.71 7.52 10.40
CA ALA A 206 12.31 6.20 10.91
C ALA A 206 13.47 5.19 10.87
N LEU A 207 14.34 5.24 9.85
CA LEU A 207 15.57 4.45 9.77
C LEU A 207 16.58 4.83 10.86
N ALA A 208 16.66 6.11 11.22
CA ALA A 208 17.47 6.58 12.35
C ALA A 208 16.85 6.22 13.72
N GLY A 209 15.69 5.56 13.76
CA GLY A 209 14.96 5.22 14.97
C GLY A 209 14.03 6.32 15.49
N GLU A 210 13.88 7.42 14.73
CA GLU A 210 13.06 8.58 15.06
C GLU A 210 11.71 8.51 14.34
N GLY A 211 10.62 8.36 15.10
CA GLY A 211 9.28 8.19 14.52
C GLY A 211 8.94 6.73 14.19
N ARG A 212 7.64 6.35 14.32
CA ARG A 212 7.21 4.94 14.30
C ARG A 212 6.05 4.62 13.34
N THR A 213 5.58 5.61 12.59
CA THR A 213 4.35 5.50 11.78
C THR A 213 4.60 5.38 10.28
N VAL A 214 5.84 5.61 9.85
CA VAL A 214 6.30 5.44 8.45
C VAL A 214 7.06 4.12 8.34
N LEU A 215 6.74 3.32 7.33
CA LEU A 215 7.55 2.18 6.92
C LEU A 215 8.55 2.65 5.85
N PRO A 216 9.87 2.63 6.12
CA PRO A 216 10.88 2.87 5.12
C PRO A 216 11.13 1.59 4.31
N ALA A 217 10.97 1.66 2.99
CA ALA A 217 11.26 0.57 2.07
C ALA A 217 12.19 1.06 0.94
N LEU A 218 13.45 1.29 1.28
CA LEU A 218 14.50 1.61 0.32
C LEU A 218 14.99 0.30 -0.30
N LEU A 219 14.77 0.10 -1.61
CA LEU A 219 14.87 -1.21 -2.27
C LEU A 219 15.93 -1.26 -3.37
#